data_AF-A0A7W7DM83-F1
#
_entry.id   AF-A0A7W7DM83-F1
#
_cell.length_a   1.000
_cell.length_b   1.000
_cell.length_c   1.000
_cell.angle_alpha   90.00
_cell.angle_beta   90.00
_cell.angle_gamma   90.00
#
_symmetry.space_group_name_H-M   'P 1'
#
loop_
_entity.id
_entity.type
_entity.pdbx_description
1 polymer ?
#
loop_
_entity_poly.entity_id
_entity_poly.type
_entity_poly.pdbx_seq_one_letter_code
_entity_poly.pdbx_strand_id
1 'polypeptide(L)'
;MANPDIQELNRRAGQLRSLADHIDSLVDAAKKHSTIGMKTWSGPNADDVRGRLKSWQTTCGTVAKALRDEAHKCAQDAKDLKDEKK
;
A
#
# COMPACT_ATOMS: atom_id res chain seq x y z
N MET A 1 -21.23 -24.41 7.42
CA MET A 1 -20.33 -23.84 8.45
C MET A 1 -19.30 -23.00 7.71
N ALA A 2 -19.02 -21.76 8.16
CA ALA A 2 -17.97 -20.96 7.54
C ALA A 2 -16.62 -21.67 7.74
N ASN A 3 -15.85 -21.90 6.67
CA ASN A 3 -14.51 -22.48 6.82
C ASN A 3 -13.61 -21.45 7.55
N PRO A 4 -12.96 -21.85 8.65
CA PRO A 4 -12.03 -20.97 9.36
C PRO A 4 -10.88 -20.50 8.46
N ASP A 5 -10.41 -21.32 7.52
CA ASP A 5 -9.38 -20.95 6.53
C ASP A 5 -9.82 -19.83 5.59
N ILE A 6 -11.06 -19.87 5.10
CA ILE A 6 -11.62 -18.82 4.23
C ILE A 6 -11.76 -17.51 5.02
N GLN A 7 -12.13 -17.59 6.29
CA GLN A 7 -12.24 -16.42 7.17
C GLN A 7 -10.86 -15.81 7.47
N GLU A 8 -9.84 -16.64 7.70
CA GLU A 8 -8.48 -16.17 7.92
C GLU A 8 -7.87 -15.55 6.66
N LEU A 9 -8.04 -16.16 5.49
CA LEU A 9 -7.58 -15.60 4.21
C LEU A 9 -8.22 -14.25 3.91
N ASN A 10 -9.54 -14.11 4.12
CA ASN A 10 -10.22 -12.83 3.97
C ASN A 10 -9.75 -11.78 4.99
N ARG A 11 -9.47 -12.19 6.23
CA ARG A 11 -8.91 -11.30 7.25
C ARG A 11 -7.52 -10.81 6.88
N ARG A 12 -6.64 -11.71 6.43
CA ARG A 12 -5.29 -11.36 5.95
C ARG A 12 -5.36 -10.40 4.76
N ALA A 13 -6.20 -10.69 3.78
CA ALA A 13 -6.42 -9.81 2.63
C ALA A 13 -6.91 -8.41 3.06
N GLY A 14 -7.81 -8.33 4.04
CA GLY A 14 -8.28 -7.06 4.61
C GLY A 14 -7.15 -6.28 5.27
N GLN A 15 -6.32 -6.93 6.10
CA GLN A 15 -5.19 -6.30 6.78
C GLN A 15 -4.13 -5.78 5.78
N LEU A 16 -3.83 -6.57 4.74
CA LEU A 16 -2.89 -6.18 3.69
C LEU A 16 -3.38 -4.97 2.90
N ARG A 17 -4.69 -4.89 2.60
CA ARG A 17 -5.30 -3.70 1.96
C ARG A 17 -5.22 -2.48 2.86
N SER A 18 -5.60 -2.59 4.14
CA SER A 18 -5.48 -1.48 5.09
C SER A 18 -4.05 -0.98 5.23
N LEU A 19 -3.06 -1.88 5.23
CA LEU A 19 -1.65 -1.48 5.26
C LEU A 19 -1.25 -0.74 3.98
N ALA A 20 -1.69 -1.21 2.81
CA ALA A 20 -1.44 -0.53 1.54
C ALA A 20 -2.06 0.87 1.51
N ASP A 21 -3.29 1.04 1.98
CA ASP A 21 -3.96 2.35 2.04
C ASP A 21 -3.29 3.30 3.04
N HIS A 22 -2.79 2.78 4.16
CA HIS A 22 -2.04 3.58 5.12
C HIS A 22 -0.71 4.08 4.51
N ILE A 23 0.00 3.22 3.77
CA ILE A 23 1.21 3.63 3.05
C ILE A 23 0.90 4.71 2.01
N ASP A 24 -0.17 4.57 1.23
CA ASP A 24 -0.63 5.58 0.27
C ASP A 24 -0.92 6.94 0.96
N SER A 25 -1.56 6.91 2.13
CA SER A 25 -1.87 8.13 2.90
C SER A 25 -0.61 8.86 3.38
N LEU A 26 0.39 8.11 3.86
CA LEU A 26 1.68 8.68 4.28
C LEU A 26 2.42 9.32 3.09
N VAL A 27 2.39 8.66 1.93
CA VAL A 27 2.97 9.18 0.69
C VAL A 27 2.32 10.49 0.27
N ASP A 28 0.99 10.56 0.29
CA ASP A 28 0.25 11.77 -0.04
C ASP A 28 0.60 12.93 0.90
N ALA A 29 0.71 12.66 2.21
CA ALA A 29 1.10 13.66 3.20
C ALA A 29 2.50 14.24 2.91
N ALA A 30 3.50 13.40 2.63
CA ALA A 30 4.83 13.90 2.33
C ALA A 30 4.91 14.59 0.97
N LYS A 31 4.13 14.13 -0.02
CA LYS A 31 3.99 14.81 -1.32
C LYS A 31 3.43 16.22 -1.14
N LYS A 32 2.33 16.37 -0.38
CA LYS A 32 1.74 17.67 -0.04
C LYS A 32 2.73 18.57 0.68
N HIS A 33 3.49 18.03 1.62
CA HIS A 33 4.51 18.79 2.33
C HIS A 33 5.63 19.27 1.38
N SER A 34 6.07 18.41 0.46
CA SER A 34 7.08 18.74 -0.55
C SER A 34 6.59 19.82 -1.54
N THR A 35 5.34 19.74 -2.00
CA THR A 35 4.79 20.66 -3.00
C THR A 35 4.31 21.98 -2.41
N ILE A 36 3.79 21.98 -1.17
CA ILE A 36 3.23 23.17 -0.52
C ILE A 36 4.27 23.82 0.40
N GLY A 37 4.87 23.05 1.30
CA GLY A 37 5.78 23.55 2.33
C GLY A 37 7.16 23.94 1.80
N MET A 38 7.69 23.16 0.86
CA MET A 38 9.00 23.42 0.26
C MET A 38 8.93 24.26 -1.02
N LYS A 39 7.78 24.84 -1.39
CA LYS A 39 7.63 25.65 -2.62
C LYS A 39 8.57 26.86 -2.64
N THR A 40 8.83 27.44 -1.48
CA THR A 40 9.70 28.62 -1.31
C THR A 40 11.17 28.26 -1.08
N TRP A 41 11.46 26.98 -0.81
CA TRP A 41 12.81 26.52 -0.54
C TRP A 41 13.55 26.34 -1.86
N SER A 42 14.54 27.19 -2.10
CA SER A 42 15.40 27.13 -3.29
C SER A 42 16.82 26.74 -2.87
N GLY A 43 17.46 25.88 -3.64
CA GLY A 43 18.84 25.47 -3.42
C GLY A 43 19.04 23.95 -3.38
N PRO A 44 20.30 23.49 -3.49
CA PRO A 44 20.65 22.08 -3.67
C PRO A 44 20.12 21.17 -2.54
N ASN A 45 20.01 21.69 -1.31
CA ASN A 45 19.46 20.94 -0.18
C ASN A 45 17.95 20.68 -0.32
N ALA A 46 17.21 21.64 -0.90
CA ALA A 46 15.78 21.46 -1.15
C ALA A 46 15.54 20.45 -2.27
N ASP A 47 16.36 20.48 -3.32
CA ASP A 47 16.30 19.51 -4.41
C ASP A 47 16.71 18.09 -3.97
N ASP A 48 17.71 17.94 -3.09
CA ASP A 48 18.05 16.65 -2.47
C ASP A 48 16.84 16.07 -1.71
N VAL A 49 16.25 16.86 -0.81
CA VAL A 49 15.11 16.40 -0.01
C VAL A 49 13.91 16.07 -0.91
N ARG A 50 13.61 16.88 -1.94
CA ARG A 50 12.57 16.57 -2.93
C ARG A 50 12.88 15.26 -3.68
N GLY A 51 14.13 15.03 -4.06
CA GLY A 51 14.56 13.80 -4.73
C GLY A 51 14.38 12.56 -3.85
N ARG A 52 14.71 12.66 -2.56
CA ARG A 52 14.52 11.60 -1.56
C ARG A 52 13.04 11.33 -1.30
N LEU A 53 12.21 12.37 -1.18
CA LEU A 53 10.76 12.23 -1.04
C LEU A 53 10.11 11.59 -2.27
N LYS A 54 10.57 11.94 -3.48
CA LYS A 54 10.12 11.33 -4.73
C LYS A 54 10.50 9.84 -4.80
N SER A 55 11.74 9.50 -4.44
CA SER A 55 12.20 8.11 -4.42
C SER A 55 11.42 7.28 -3.38
N TRP A 56 11.20 7.85 -2.20
CA TRP A 56 10.38 7.24 -1.16
C TRP A 56 8.94 7.00 -1.63
N GLN A 57 8.32 7.98 -2.31
CA GLN A 57 7.00 7.81 -2.94
C GLN A 57 6.98 6.62 -3.91
N THR A 58 7.98 6.49 -4.77
CA THR A 58 8.07 5.34 -5.70
C THR A 58 8.17 4.01 -4.94
N THR A 59 9.05 3.92 -3.95
CA THR A 59 9.21 2.71 -3.14
C THR A 59 7.93 2.34 -2.41
N CYS A 60 7.27 3.30 -1.77
CA CYS A 60 6.00 3.09 -1.09
C CYS A 60 4.89 2.65 -2.06
N GLY A 61 4.83 3.21 -3.27
CA GLY A 61 3.91 2.76 -4.32
C GLY A 61 4.15 1.31 -4.73
N THR A 62 5.41 0.88 -4.86
CA THR A 62 5.76 -0.52 -5.13
C THR A 62 5.34 -1.44 -3.99
N VAL A 63 5.58 -1.05 -2.73
CA VAL A 63 5.17 -1.85 -1.56
C VAL A 63 3.65 -1.94 -1.47
N ALA A 64 2.93 -0.82 -1.61
CA ALA A 64 1.47 -0.80 -1.59
C ALA A 64 0.87 -1.67 -2.72
N LYS A 65 1.49 -1.67 -3.90
CA LYS A 65 1.11 -2.56 -5.00
C LYS A 65 1.34 -4.03 -4.65
N ALA A 66 2.50 -4.38 -4.09
CA ALA A 66 2.79 -5.74 -3.68
C ALA A 66 1.82 -6.25 -2.60
N LEU A 67 1.47 -5.40 -1.62
CA LEU A 67 0.48 -5.71 -0.60
C LEU A 67 -0.92 -5.94 -1.20
N ARG A 68 -1.33 -5.13 -2.18
CA ARG A 68 -2.61 -5.30 -2.88
C ARG A 68 -2.65 -6.57 -3.74
N ASP A 69 -1.54 -6.92 -4.38
CA ASP A 69 -1.40 -8.15 -5.16
C ASP A 69 -1.52 -9.39 -4.26
N GLU A 70 -0.82 -9.39 -3.12
CA GLU A 70 -0.90 -10.46 -2.13
C GLU A 70 -2.30 -10.57 -1.52
N ALA A 71 -2.95 -9.44 -1.23
CA ALA A 71 -4.34 -9.43 -0.79
C ALA A 71 -5.30 -10.00 -1.84
N HIS A 72 -5.02 -9.76 -3.13
CA HIS A 72 -5.81 -10.31 -4.22
C HIS A 72 -5.63 -11.83 -4.32
N LYS A 73 -4.40 -12.33 -4.21
CA LYS A 73 -4.10 -13.77 -4.16
C LYS A 73 -4.81 -14.44 -3.00
N CYS A 74 -4.68 -13.92 -1.78
CA CYS A 74 -5.39 -14.45 -0.60
C CYS A 74 -6.91 -14.50 -0.81
N ALA A 75 -7.49 -13.48 -1.43
CA ALA A 75 -8.93 -13.44 -1.72
C ALA A 75 -9.34 -14.42 -2.82
N GLN A 76 -8.45 -14.73 -3.76
CA GLN A 76 -8.68 -15.69 -4.82
C GLN A 76 -8.56 -17.13 -4.31
N ASP A 77 -7.52 -17.44 -3.53
CA ASP A 77 -7.40 -18.71 -2.79
C ASP A 77 -8.65 -18.99 -1.95
N ALA A 78 -9.16 -17.97 -1.24
CA ALA A 78 -10.39 -18.11 -0.46
C ALA A 78 -11.64 -18.43 -1.30
N LYS A 79 -11.66 -18.01 -2.58
CA LYS A 79 -12.75 -18.31 -3.52
C LYS A 79 -12.60 -19.71 -4.10
N ASP A 80 -11.41 -20.08 -4.57
CA ASP A 80 -11.11 -21.43 -5.07
C ASP A 80 -11.43 -22.48 -4.01
N LEU A 81 -10.98 -22.29 -2.77
CA LEU A 81 -11.23 -23.19 -1.65
C LEU A 81 -12.72 -23.28 -1.25
N LYS A 82 -13.53 -22.27 -1.64
CA LYS A 82 -14.99 -22.30 -1.48
C LYS A 82 -15.66 -23.11 -2.60
N ASP A 83 -15.14 -23.06 -3.81
CA ASP A 83 -15.68 -23.71 -5.00
C ASP A 83 -15.31 -25.20 -5.04
N GLU A 84 -14.07 -25.56 -4.67
CA GLU A 84 -13.62 -26.96 -4.56
C GLU A 84 -14.38 -27.79 -3.51
N LYS A 85 -15.01 -27.13 -2.53
CA LYS A 85 -15.82 -27.80 -1.49
C LYS A 85 -17.32 -27.83 -1.81
N LYS A 86 -17.73 -27.40 -2.99
CA LYS A 86 -19.13 -27.33 -3.42
C LYS A 86 -19.48 -28.49 -4.35
#